data_AF-A0A537H4Q1-F1
#
_entry.id   AF-A0A537H4Q1-F1
#
_cell.length_a   1.000
_cell.length_b   1.000
_cell.length_c   1.000
_cell.angle_alpha   90.00
_cell.angle_beta   90.00
_cell.angle_gamma   90.00
#
_symmetry.space_group_name_H-M   'P 1'
#
loop_
_entity.id
_entity.type
_entity.pdbx_description
1 polymer ?
#
loop_
_entity_poly.entity_id
_entity_poly.type
_entity_poly.pdbx_seq_one_letter_code
_entity_poly.pdbx_strand_id
1 'polypeptide(L)'
;MPDKPAVFLLDKPHFQVRLQSDLLKVDLKDGARAEIEKLAEARPALRDTIGWMFQTIIPLDVHLWEIEKVTVESSGKVNIRIPHRRDIHIPLEHVEAERLVEKMNELIPIEKERRIERQLAEQVAEKDRERQKADTLKYRPIR
;
A
#
# COMPACT_ATOMS: atom_id res chain seq x y z
N MET A 1 8.83 4.69 -12.98
CA MET A 1 7.76 4.29 -13.93
C MET A 1 6.65 5.33 -13.82
N PRO A 2 5.94 5.66 -14.91
CA PRO A 2 4.78 6.54 -14.82
C PRO A 2 3.74 5.93 -13.87
N ASP A 3 3.04 6.77 -13.11
CA ASP A 3 1.96 6.33 -12.23
C ASP A 3 0.92 5.56 -13.04
N LYS A 4 0.60 4.35 -12.59
CA LYS A 4 -0.47 3.55 -13.18
C LYS A 4 -1.82 4.25 -12.96
N PRO A 5 -2.77 4.10 -13.89
CA PRO A 5 -4.10 4.66 -13.69
C PRO A 5 -4.74 4.08 -12.43
N ALA A 6 -5.43 4.93 -11.68
CA ALA A 6 -6.20 4.49 -10.52
C ALA A 6 -7.41 3.67 -11.01
N VAL A 7 -7.55 2.47 -10.47
CA VAL A 7 -8.71 1.59 -10.66
C VAL A 7 -9.84 2.04 -9.74
N PHE A 8 -9.50 2.64 -8.61
CA PHE A 8 -10.45 3.26 -7.68
C PHE A 8 -9.83 4.49 -7.03
N LEU A 9 -10.64 5.53 -6.88
CA LEU A 9 -10.24 6.85 -6.37
C LEU A 9 -11.30 7.34 -5.38
N LEU A 10 -10.87 7.71 -4.18
CA LEU A 10 -11.67 8.49 -3.24
C LEU A 10 -10.96 9.79 -2.95
N ASP A 11 -11.64 10.90 -3.24
CA ASP A 11 -11.13 12.23 -2.95
C ASP A 11 -11.87 12.80 -1.75
N LYS A 12 -11.19 12.90 -0.62
CA LYS A 12 -11.72 13.46 0.63
C LYS A 12 -11.17 14.87 0.86
N PRO A 13 -11.76 15.65 1.78
CA PRO A 13 -11.30 17.02 2.03
C PRO A 13 -9.83 17.11 2.48
N HIS A 14 -9.35 16.14 3.26
CA HIS A 14 -8.03 16.18 3.90
C HIS A 14 -7.05 15.14 3.37
N PHE A 15 -7.53 14.14 2.62
CA PHE A 15 -6.71 13.07 2.07
C PHE A 15 -7.32 12.52 0.80
N GLN A 16 -6.55 11.72 0.08
CA GLN A 16 -6.96 11.02 -1.12
C GLN A 16 -6.53 9.57 -1.02
N VAL A 17 -7.42 8.65 -1.38
CA VAL A 17 -7.13 7.23 -1.50
C VAL A 17 -7.12 6.87 -2.98
N ARG A 18 -6.00 6.33 -3.46
CA ARG A 18 -5.81 5.84 -4.83
C ARG A 18 -5.45 4.38 -4.79
N LEU A 19 -6.31 3.54 -5.36
CA LEU A 19 -6.02 2.13 -5.58
C LEU A 19 -5.64 1.94 -7.05
N GLN A 20 -4.40 1.54 -7.27
CA GLN A 20 -3.88 1.07 -8.55
C GLN A 20 -3.97 -0.46 -8.62
N SER A 21 -3.58 -1.04 -9.75
CA SER A 21 -3.60 -2.49 -9.95
C SER A 21 -2.74 -3.29 -8.95
N ASP A 22 -1.74 -2.65 -8.35
CA ASP A 22 -0.66 -3.27 -7.57
C ASP A 22 -0.27 -2.48 -6.32
N LEU A 23 -0.86 -1.29 -6.12
CA LEU A 23 -0.48 -0.37 -5.07
C LEU A 23 -1.72 0.35 -4.52
N LEU A 24 -1.81 0.43 -3.20
CA LEU A 24 -2.70 1.36 -2.50
C LEU A 24 -1.87 2.57 -2.09
N LYS A 25 -2.29 3.76 -2.51
CA LYS A 25 -1.75 5.05 -2.07
C LYS A 25 -2.78 5.78 -1.23
N VAL A 26 -2.35 6.31 -0.10
CA VAL A 26 -3.12 7.23 0.73
C VAL A 26 -2.28 8.48 0.91
N ASP A 27 -2.73 9.61 0.39
CA ASP A 27 -2.00 10.87 0.43
C ASP A 27 -2.76 11.92 1.23
N LEU A 28 -2.07 12.71 2.04
CA LEU A 28 -2.65 13.91 2.65
C LEU A 28 -2.67 15.05 1.64
N LYS A 29 -3.74 15.84 1.64
CA LYS A 29 -3.80 17.07 0.84
C LYS A 29 -2.96 18.18 1.46
N ASP A 30 -2.52 19.13 0.63
CA ASP A 30 -1.76 20.28 1.09
C ASP A 30 -2.53 21.06 2.17
N GLY A 31 -1.83 21.42 3.25
CA GLY A 31 -2.43 22.14 4.37
C GLY A 31 -3.31 21.30 5.30
N ALA A 32 -3.71 20.08 4.91
CA ALA A 32 -4.58 19.22 5.72
C ALA A 32 -3.95 18.90 7.09
N ARG A 33 -2.63 18.67 7.12
CA ARG A 33 -1.90 18.48 8.38
C ARG A 33 -2.03 19.68 9.31
N ALA A 34 -1.85 20.88 8.79
CA ALA A 34 -1.90 22.12 9.57
C ALA A 34 -3.33 22.45 10.04
N GLU A 35 -4.34 22.23 9.20
CA GLU A 35 -5.75 22.40 9.59
C GLU A 35 -6.14 21.46 10.71
N ILE A 36 -5.68 20.22 10.65
CA ILE A 36 -6.05 19.23 11.64
C ILE A 36 -5.25 19.41 12.94
N GLU A 37 -3.98 19.82 12.88
CA GLU A 37 -3.22 20.28 14.05
C GLU A 37 -3.93 21.44 14.75
N LYS A 38 -4.44 22.44 14.00
CA LYS A 38 -5.26 23.54 14.56
C LYS A 38 -6.56 23.06 15.19
N LEU A 39 -7.27 22.11 14.58
CA LEU A 39 -8.48 21.51 15.14
C LEU A 39 -8.19 20.76 16.45
N ALA A 40 -7.08 20.03 16.50
CA ALA A 40 -6.63 19.34 17.70
C ALA A 40 -6.23 20.32 18.82
N GLU A 41 -5.61 21.46 18.49
CA GLU A 41 -5.34 22.53 19.46
C GLU A 41 -6.61 23.21 19.96
N ALA A 42 -7.55 23.53 19.04
CA ALA A 42 -8.80 24.20 19.38
C ALA A 42 -9.75 23.31 20.20
N ARG A 43 -9.64 21.99 20.08
CA ARG A 43 -10.45 21.02 20.83
C ARG A 43 -9.55 19.94 21.44
N PRO A 44 -9.03 20.17 22.66
CA PRO A 44 -8.16 19.21 23.34
C PRO A 44 -8.80 17.82 23.51
N ALA A 45 -10.12 17.75 23.69
CA ALA A 45 -10.87 16.49 23.77
C ALA A 45 -10.83 15.66 22.48
N LEU A 46 -10.52 16.28 21.33
CA LEU A 46 -10.35 15.60 20.05
C LEU A 46 -8.88 15.27 19.76
N ARG A 47 -7.91 15.70 20.57
CA ARG A 47 -6.48 15.39 20.34
C ARG A 47 -6.23 13.90 20.26
N ASP A 48 -6.85 13.11 21.12
CA ASP A 48 -6.63 11.67 21.14
C ASP A 48 -7.31 10.98 19.94
N THR A 49 -8.49 11.45 19.54
CA THR A 49 -9.22 10.93 18.37
C THR A 49 -8.55 11.31 17.06
N ILE A 50 -8.11 12.56 16.95
CA ILE A 50 -7.42 13.12 15.78
C ILE A 50 -6.00 12.58 15.69
N GLY A 51 -5.26 12.56 16.81
CA GLY A 51 -3.92 11.99 16.89
C GLY A 51 -3.90 10.50 16.54
N TRP A 52 -4.94 9.75 16.93
CA TRP A 52 -5.15 8.39 16.48
C TRP A 52 -5.38 8.32 14.96
N MET A 53 -6.24 9.16 14.37
CA MET A 53 -6.42 9.22 12.90
C MET A 53 -5.12 9.59 12.17
N PHE A 54 -4.24 10.41 12.74
CA PHE A 54 -2.96 10.79 12.14
C PHE A 54 -1.88 9.71 12.19
N GLN A 55 -1.91 8.83 13.18
CA GLN A 55 -1.05 7.64 13.16
C GLN A 55 -1.43 6.70 12.01
N THR A 56 -2.67 6.79 11.53
CA THR A 56 -3.22 5.90 10.50
C THR A 56 -3.27 6.50 9.10
N ILE A 57 -3.37 7.83 8.96
CA ILE A 57 -3.36 8.56 7.68
C ILE A 57 -1.99 9.25 7.48
N ILE A 58 -0.90 8.54 7.78
CA ILE A 58 0.43 8.95 7.26
C ILE A 58 0.39 8.69 5.75
N PRO A 59 0.99 9.55 4.89
CA PRO A 59 1.16 9.24 3.48
C PRO A 59 1.73 7.83 3.33
N LEU A 60 0.98 6.95 2.69
CA LEU A 60 1.26 5.52 2.71
C LEU A 60 1.08 4.93 1.32
N ASP A 61 2.18 4.42 0.79
CA ASP A 61 2.21 3.58 -0.38
C ASP A 61 2.41 2.12 0.08
N VAL A 62 1.40 1.27 -0.10
CA VAL A 62 1.44 -0.16 0.23
C VAL A 62 1.24 -0.99 -1.02
N HIS A 63 2.14 -1.94 -1.26
CA HIS A 63 1.92 -2.89 -2.33
C HIS A 63 0.85 -3.92 -1.96
N LEU A 64 -0.05 -4.22 -2.90
CA LEU A 64 -1.17 -5.14 -2.63
C LEU A 64 -0.68 -6.55 -2.26
N TRP A 65 0.49 -6.99 -2.75
CA TRP A 65 1.06 -8.29 -2.40
C TRP A 65 1.54 -8.38 -0.95
N GLU A 66 1.83 -7.25 -0.28
CA GLU A 66 2.23 -7.19 1.13
C GLU A 66 1.04 -7.30 2.09
N ILE A 67 -0.17 -7.09 1.59
CA ILE A 67 -1.38 -7.08 2.39
C ILE A 67 -1.82 -8.51 2.69
N GLU A 68 -2.00 -8.82 3.97
CA GLU A 68 -2.53 -10.12 4.41
C GLU A 68 -4.04 -10.17 4.22
N LYS A 69 -4.74 -9.16 4.74
CA LYS A 69 -6.21 -9.11 4.78
C LYS A 69 -6.71 -7.67 4.80
N VAL A 70 -7.87 -7.45 4.18
CA VAL A 70 -8.62 -6.19 4.26
C VAL A 70 -10.03 -6.47 4.77
N THR A 71 -10.49 -5.70 5.74
CA THR A 71 -11.83 -5.84 6.33
C THR A 71 -12.44 -4.49 6.66
N VAL A 72 -13.78 -4.41 6.64
CA VAL A 72 -14.50 -3.27 7.21
C VAL A 72 -14.77 -3.57 8.69
N GLU A 73 -14.39 -2.64 9.58
CA GLU A 73 -14.73 -2.72 10.99
C GLU A 73 -16.19 -2.33 11.25
N SER A 74 -16.73 -2.78 12.39
CA SER A 74 -18.04 -2.34 12.89
C SER A 74 -18.14 -0.81 13.10
N SER A 75 -16.99 -0.15 13.23
CA SER A 75 -16.86 1.31 13.32
C SER A 75 -17.01 2.04 11.98
N GLY A 76 -17.15 1.30 10.86
CA GLY A 76 -17.18 1.84 9.49
C GLY A 76 -15.79 2.07 8.87
N LYS A 77 -14.71 1.83 9.62
CA LYS A 77 -13.33 2.04 9.17
C LYS A 77 -12.82 0.85 8.36
N VAL A 78 -11.99 1.12 7.35
CA VAL A 78 -11.28 0.06 6.61
C VAL A 78 -10.03 -0.33 7.39
N ASN A 79 -9.93 -1.59 7.81
CA ASN A 79 -8.74 -2.16 8.43
C ASN A 79 -7.93 -2.96 7.40
N ILE A 80 -6.65 -2.63 7.25
CA ILE A 80 -5.68 -3.27 6.36
C ILE A 80 -4.59 -3.89 7.24
N ARG A 81 -4.52 -5.22 7.22
CA ARG A 81 -3.53 -5.98 7.98
C ARG A 81 -2.32 -6.29 7.13
N ILE A 82 -1.14 -5.94 7.64
CA ILE A 82 0.15 -6.18 6.99
C ILE A 82 1.06 -6.92 7.99
N PRO A 83 1.56 -8.13 7.69
CA PRO A 83 2.23 -8.99 8.67
C PRO A 83 3.47 -8.38 9.35
N HIS A 84 4.17 -7.48 8.67
CA HIS A 84 5.44 -6.90 9.13
C HIS A 84 5.33 -5.43 9.54
N ARG A 85 4.11 -4.88 9.64
CA ARG A 85 3.85 -3.48 9.98
C ARG A 85 2.66 -3.38 10.94
N ARG A 86 2.44 -2.17 11.48
CA ARG A 86 1.20 -1.90 12.21
C ARG A 86 0.04 -1.89 11.23
N ASP A 87 -1.10 -2.40 11.68
CA ASP A 87 -2.36 -2.37 10.93
C ASP A 87 -2.75 -0.91 10.61
N ILE A 88 -3.34 -0.71 9.43
CA ILE A 88 -3.74 0.59 8.92
C ILE A 88 -5.26 0.67 8.92
N HIS A 89 -5.80 1.68 9.60
CA HIS A 89 -7.21 2.03 9.60
C HIS A 89 -7.46 3.29 8.78
N ILE A 90 -8.22 3.20 7.69
CA ILE A 90 -8.63 4.36 6.90
C ILE A 90 -10.07 4.72 7.29
N PRO A 91 -10.33 5.95 7.79
CA PRO A 91 -11.68 6.38 8.11
C PRO A 91 -12.43 6.74 6.82
N LEU A 92 -13.36 5.89 6.41
CA LEU A 92 -14.21 6.10 5.24
C LEU A 92 -15.68 5.96 5.64
N GLU A 93 -16.58 6.44 4.78
CA GLU A 93 -18.01 6.15 4.94
C GLU A 93 -18.26 4.67 4.64
N HIS A 94 -19.26 4.06 5.29
CA HIS A 94 -19.49 2.61 5.23
C HIS A 94 -19.57 2.07 3.78
N VAL A 95 -20.33 2.74 2.91
CA VAL A 95 -20.50 2.35 1.50
C VAL A 95 -19.20 2.47 0.71
N GLU A 96 -18.37 3.48 1.01
CA GLU A 96 -17.07 3.67 0.34
C GLU A 96 -16.05 2.64 0.84
N ALA A 97 -16.08 2.35 2.14
CA ALA A 97 -15.27 1.33 2.78
C ALA A 97 -15.53 -0.04 2.15
N GLU A 98 -16.79 -0.45 2.05
CA GLU A 98 -17.18 -1.72 1.42
C GLU A 98 -16.68 -1.83 -0.02
N ARG A 99 -16.88 -0.79 -0.84
CA ARG A 99 -16.41 -0.75 -2.23
C ARG A 99 -14.89 -0.84 -2.34
N LEU A 100 -14.16 -0.16 -1.46
CA LEU A 100 -12.71 -0.23 -1.42
C LEU A 100 -12.24 -1.65 -1.05
N VAL A 101 -12.82 -2.24 0.00
CA VAL A 101 -12.49 -3.59 0.47
C VAL A 101 -12.80 -4.64 -0.60
N GLU A 102 -13.94 -4.53 -1.27
CA GLU A 102 -14.31 -5.41 -2.39
C GLU A 102 -13.25 -5.36 -3.50
N LYS A 103 -12.89 -4.17 -3.97
CA LYS A 103 -11.87 -3.99 -5.02
C LYS A 103 -10.49 -4.48 -4.58
N MET A 104 -10.10 -4.23 -3.34
CA MET A 104 -8.82 -4.73 -2.81
C MET A 104 -8.81 -6.25 -2.73
N ASN A 105 -9.88 -6.89 -2.28
CA ASN A 105 -9.96 -8.35 -2.21
C ASN A 105 -9.96 -9.01 -3.59
N GLU A 106 -10.43 -8.34 -4.64
CA GLU A 106 -10.25 -8.78 -6.03
C GLU A 106 -8.79 -8.68 -6.50
N LEU A 107 -8.11 -7.57 -6.20
CA LEU A 107 -6.77 -7.29 -6.74
C LEU A 107 -5.62 -7.94 -5.95
N ILE A 108 -5.74 -8.12 -4.64
CA ILE A 108 -4.69 -8.68 -3.79
C ILE A 108 -4.25 -10.08 -4.24
N PRO A 109 -5.15 -11.05 -4.48
CA PRO A 109 -4.76 -12.38 -4.95
C PRO A 109 -4.01 -12.32 -6.29
N ILE A 110 -4.50 -11.50 -7.23
CA ILE A 110 -3.91 -11.33 -8.56
C ILE A 110 -2.48 -10.78 -8.45
N GLU A 111 -2.25 -9.77 -7.62
CA GLU A 111 -0.90 -9.21 -7.48
C GLU A 111 0.04 -10.14 -6.68
N LYS A 112 -0.49 -10.96 -5.75
CA LYS A 112 0.31 -12.00 -5.08
C LYS A 112 0.81 -13.06 -6.07
N GLU A 113 -0.05 -13.54 -6.97
CA GLU A 113 0.34 -14.48 -8.02
C GLU A 113 1.40 -13.87 -8.95
N ARG A 114 1.17 -12.64 -9.41
CA ARG A 114 2.15 -11.91 -10.23
C ARG A 114 3.50 -11.72 -9.53
N ARG A 115 3.50 -11.51 -8.21
CA ARG A 115 4.75 -11.38 -7.45
C ARG A 115 5.52 -12.70 -7.41
N ILE A 116 4.84 -13.82 -7.25
CA ILE A 116 5.45 -15.16 -7.30
C ILE A 116 6.05 -15.43 -8.68
N GLU A 117 5.32 -15.14 -9.75
CA GLU A 117 5.83 -15.30 -11.13
C GLU A 117 7.08 -14.45 -11.38
N ARG A 118 7.06 -13.18 -10.95
CA ARG A 118 8.24 -12.29 -11.05
C ARG A 118 9.43 -12.85 -10.27
N GLN A 119 9.22 -13.36 -9.06
CA GLN A 119 10.29 -13.96 -8.26
C GLN A 119 10.89 -15.21 -8.92
N LEU A 120 10.05 -16.06 -9.52
CA LEU A 120 10.54 -17.24 -10.25
C LEU A 120 11.35 -16.83 -11.48
N ALA A 121 10.88 -15.84 -12.24
CA ALA A 121 11.62 -15.31 -13.40
C ALA A 121 12.96 -14.68 -12.99
N GLU A 122 12.99 -13.93 -11.89
CA GLU A 122 14.21 -13.35 -11.31
C GLU A 122 15.23 -14.45 -10.93
N GLN A 123 14.78 -15.52 -10.26
CA GLN A 123 15.64 -16.65 -9.88
C GLN A 123 16.19 -17.41 -11.08
N VAL A 124 15.38 -17.61 -12.13
CA VAL A 124 15.84 -18.26 -13.37
C VAL A 124 16.89 -17.39 -14.06
N ALA A 125 16.64 -16.10 -14.20
CA ALA A 125 17.58 -15.16 -14.80
C ALA A 125 18.89 -15.06 -14.01
N GLU A 126 18.84 -15.13 -12.67
CA GLU A 126 20.02 -15.15 -11.82
C GLU A 126 20.84 -16.44 -12.04
N LYS A 127 20.20 -17.60 -12.04
CA LYS A 127 20.86 -18.89 -12.33
C LYS A 127 21.51 -18.91 -13.71
N ASP A 128 20.85 -18.34 -14.72
CA ASP A 128 21.41 -18.26 -16.07
C ASP A 128 22.61 -17.31 -16.12
N ARG A 129 22.57 -16.18 -15.41
CA ARG A 129 23.72 -15.28 -15.26
C ARG A 129 24.88 -15.95 -14.54
N GLU A 130 24.61 -16.74 -13.50
CA GLU A 130 25.64 -17.51 -12.79
C GLU A 130 26.29 -18.56 -13.67
N ARG A 131 25.49 -19.31 -14.45
CA ARG A 131 26.00 -20.29 -15.43
C ARG A 131 26.89 -19.61 -16.47
N GLN A 132 26.43 -18.50 -17.06
CA GLN A 132 27.22 -17.73 -18.03
C GLN A 132 28.53 -17.20 -17.43
N LYS A 133 28.51 -16.71 -16.18
CA LYS A 133 29.73 -16.28 -15.47
C LYS A 133 30.68 -17.45 -15.21
N ALA A 134 30.17 -18.61 -14.79
CA ALA A 134 30.97 -19.80 -14.54
C ALA A 134 31.64 -20.33 -15.81
N ASP A 135 30.91 -20.36 -16.93
CA ASP A 135 31.45 -20.76 -18.23
C ASP A 135 32.50 -19.75 -18.72
N THR A 136 32.23 -18.45 -18.59
CA THR A 136 33.21 -17.40 -18.93
C THR A 136 34.49 -17.50 -18.10
N LEU A 137 34.40 -17.91 -16.83
CA LEU A 137 35.57 -18.15 -15.98
C LEU A 137 36.36 -19.40 -16.40
N LYS A 138 35.68 -20.49 -16.80
CA LYS A 138 36.32 -21.73 -17.26
C LYS A 138 37.13 -21.55 -18.54
N TYR A 139 36.69 -20.67 -19.44
CA TYR A 139 37.37 -20.39 -20.70
C TYR A 139 38.30 -19.18 -20.67
N ARG A 140 38.60 -18.63 -19.47
CA ARG A 140 39.60 -17.55 -19.33
C ARG A 140 41.00 -18.16 -19.44
N PRO A 141 41.78 -17.86 -20.49
CA PRO A 141 43.13 -18.39 -20.59
C PRO A 141 43.97 -17.79 -19.46
N ILE A 142 44.61 -18.66 -18.67
CA ILE A 142 45.60 -18.28 -17.67
C ILE A 142 46.77 -17.67 -18.46
N ARG A 143 46.98 -16.37 -18.29
CA ARG A 143 48.18 -15.68 -18.79
C ARG A 143 49.29 -15.78 -17.76
#